data_AF-A0A822B1M1-F1
#
_entry.id   AF-A0A822B1M1-F1
#
_cell.length_a   1.000
_cell.length_b   1.000
_cell.length_c   1.000
_cell.angle_alpha   90.00
_cell.angle_beta   90.00
_cell.angle_gamma   90.00
#
_symmetry.space_group_name_H-M   'P 1'
#
loop_
_entity.id
_entity.type
_entity.pdbx_description
1 polymer ?
#
loop_
_entity_poly.entity_id
_entity_poly.type
_entity_poly.pdbx_seq_one_letter_code
_entity_poly.pdbx_strand_id
1 'polypeptide(L)'
;YKRLRKLAKTKIEKRQEEYWDEICEEIESSVKLNDPANAFYIIRQLSGKRKRMENMPIKDKHGKLILNSTDQLERWREFFDDLLNVSTAVDLQLIDHTKIKRIEKNEEERQNMQSTISEVRKALNQMKSRKAPGNDEITADLLKAGGEPVIKWLHEIFSDVWKQEEMVKEWNLAILIKLFK
;
A
#
# COMPACT_ATOMS: atom_id res chain seq x y z
N TYR A 1 -4.81 58.26 -20.56
CA TYR A 1 -5.43 56.91 -20.41
C TYR A 1 -4.78 55.83 -21.29
N LYS A 2 -4.77 55.93 -22.64
CA LYS A 2 -4.19 54.89 -23.53
C LYS A 2 -2.71 54.54 -23.28
N ARG A 3 -1.85 55.55 -23.02
CA ARG A 3 -0.41 55.33 -22.73
C ARG A 3 -0.18 54.54 -21.43
N LEU A 4 -0.91 54.87 -20.36
CA LEU A 4 -0.82 54.17 -19.07
C LEU A 4 -1.28 52.71 -19.18
N ARG A 5 -2.34 52.43 -19.94
CA ARG A 5 -2.81 51.05 -20.20
C ARG A 5 -1.78 50.22 -20.97
N LYS A 6 -1.11 50.82 -21.96
CA LYS A 6 -0.03 50.16 -22.70
C LYS A 6 1.14 49.82 -21.78
N LEU A 7 1.54 50.77 -20.94
CA LEU A 7 2.65 50.59 -19.99
C LEU A 7 2.34 49.52 -18.93
N ALA A 8 1.10 49.48 -18.42
CA ALA A 8 0.64 48.43 -17.52
C ALA A 8 0.64 47.05 -18.20
N LYS A 9 0.16 46.96 -19.45
CA LYS A 9 0.18 45.71 -20.23
C LYS A 9 1.61 45.18 -20.40
N THR A 10 2.55 46.03 -20.80
CA THR A 10 3.95 45.65 -20.97
C THR A 10 4.60 45.21 -19.66
N LYS A 11 4.28 45.85 -18.53
CA LYS A 11 4.78 45.41 -17.21
C LYS A 11 4.21 44.05 -16.80
N ILE A 12 2.94 43.79 -17.09
CA ILE A 12 2.30 42.50 -16.81
C ILE A 12 2.91 41.40 -17.68
N GLU A 13 3.09 41.65 -18.98
CA GLU A 13 3.73 40.72 -19.92
C GLU A 13 5.16 40.40 -19.44
N LYS A 14 5.96 41.41 -19.09
CA LYS A 14 7.31 41.22 -18.56
C LYS A 14 7.31 40.40 -17.25
N ARG A 15 6.39 40.66 -16.33
CA ARG A 15 6.32 39.89 -15.08
C ARG A 15 5.88 38.45 -15.32
N GLN A 16 5.04 38.20 -16.33
CA GLN A 16 4.66 36.85 -16.74
C GLN A 16 5.85 36.09 -17.32
N GLU A 17 6.64 36.73 -18.18
CA GLU A 17 7.88 36.15 -18.70
C GLU A 17 8.86 35.82 -17.56
N GLU A 18 9.13 36.78 -16.68
CA GLU A 18 9.99 36.59 -15.50
C GLU A 18 9.51 35.43 -14.61
N TYR A 19 8.20 35.29 -14.44
CA TYR A 19 7.62 34.17 -13.66
C TYR A 19 7.88 32.81 -14.32
N TRP A 20 7.75 32.71 -15.64
CA TRP A 20 8.01 31.46 -16.35
C TRP A 20 9.50 31.09 -16.34
N ASP A 21 10.38 32.08 -16.44
CA ASP A 21 11.82 31.89 -16.33
C ASP A 21 12.20 31.37 -14.92
N GLU A 22 11.67 31.99 -13.85
CA GLU A 22 11.85 31.54 -12.45
C GLU A 22 11.46 30.07 -12.26
N ILE A 23 10.31 29.67 -12.81
CA ILE A 23 9.80 28.29 -12.72
C ILE A 23 10.68 27.30 -13.50
N CYS A 24 11.20 27.70 -14.66
CA CYS A 24 12.09 26.84 -15.45
C CYS A 24 13.43 26.63 -14.75
N GLU A 25 14.00 27.68 -14.16
CA GLU A 25 15.23 27.60 -13.36
C GLU A 25 15.07 26.68 -12.14
N GLU A 26 13.91 26.72 -11.48
CA GLU A 26 13.61 25.87 -10.32
C GLU A 26 13.51 24.38 -10.70
N ILE A 27 12.85 24.07 -11.81
CA ILE A 27 12.76 22.69 -12.35
C ILE A 27 14.17 22.20 -12.73
N GLU A 28 14.94 23.00 -13.46
CA GLU A 28 16.30 22.63 -13.87
C GLU A 28 17.22 22.40 -12.67
N SER A 29 17.15 23.27 -11.66
CA SER A 29 17.96 23.16 -10.45
C SER A 29 17.61 21.89 -9.67
N SER A 30 16.32 21.56 -9.58
CA SER A 30 15.85 20.31 -8.94
C SER A 30 16.40 19.07 -9.66
N VAL A 31 16.44 19.07 -10.99
CA VAL A 31 17.04 17.97 -11.77
C VAL A 31 18.56 17.89 -11.56
N LYS A 32 19.27 19.03 -11.58
CA LYS A 32 20.73 19.10 -11.35
C LYS A 32 21.12 18.62 -9.95
N LEU A 33 20.27 18.84 -8.95
CA LEU A 33 20.47 18.40 -7.56
C LEU A 33 20.03 16.94 -7.31
N ASN A 34 19.66 16.20 -8.37
CA ASN A 34 19.16 14.83 -8.29
C ASN A 34 17.91 14.67 -7.40
N ASP A 35 17.04 15.69 -7.41
CA ASP A 35 15.70 15.66 -6.81
C ASP A 35 14.62 15.64 -7.92
N PRO A 36 14.40 14.48 -8.57
CA PRO A 36 13.35 14.37 -9.56
C PRO A 36 11.95 14.49 -8.93
N ALA A 37 11.79 14.24 -7.63
CA ALA A 37 10.48 14.32 -6.97
C ALA A 37 9.96 15.76 -6.96
N ASN A 38 10.82 16.74 -6.65
CA ASN A 38 10.44 18.15 -6.67
C ASN A 38 10.20 18.67 -8.09
N ALA A 39 11.05 18.29 -9.06
CA ALA A 39 10.84 18.63 -10.47
C ALA A 39 9.48 18.13 -10.99
N PHE A 40 9.14 16.86 -10.72
CA PHE A 40 7.84 16.30 -11.09
C PHE A 40 6.67 16.94 -10.33
N TYR A 41 6.86 17.36 -9.09
CA TYR A 41 5.85 18.09 -8.31
C TYR A 41 5.51 19.44 -8.96
N ILE A 42 6.51 20.24 -9.32
CA ILE A 42 6.31 21.55 -9.97
C ILE A 42 5.61 21.36 -11.34
N ILE A 43 6.10 20.44 -12.18
CA ILE A 43 5.48 20.11 -13.47
C ILE A 43 4.02 19.68 -13.29
N ARG A 44 3.73 18.90 -12.24
CA ARG A 44 2.37 18.44 -11.94
C ARG A 44 1.45 19.60 -11.56
N GLN A 45 1.91 20.57 -10.77
CA GLN A 45 1.15 21.78 -10.43
C GLN A 45 0.82 22.61 -11.68
N LEU A 46 1.79 22.77 -12.59
CA LEU A 46 1.63 23.53 -13.85
C LEU A 46 0.70 22.82 -14.85
N SER A 47 0.70 21.49 -14.86
CA SER A 47 -0.05 20.68 -15.84
C SER A 47 -1.58 20.82 -15.73
N GLY A 48 -2.10 21.48 -14.68
CA GLY A 48 -3.53 21.70 -14.45
C GLY A 48 -4.36 20.41 -14.33
N LYS A 49 -3.73 19.23 -14.37
CA LYS A 49 -4.41 17.93 -14.37
C LYS A 49 -4.85 17.58 -12.96
N ARG A 50 -6.12 17.94 -12.72
CA ARG A 50 -6.99 17.59 -11.59
C ARG A 50 -6.38 17.94 -10.23
N LYS A 51 -7.01 18.88 -9.52
CA LYS A 51 -7.01 18.85 -8.05
C LYS A 51 -7.14 17.38 -7.66
N ARG A 52 -6.14 16.80 -7.00
CA ARG A 52 -6.42 15.62 -6.18
C ARG A 52 -7.59 16.08 -5.33
N MET A 53 -8.78 15.49 -5.51
CA MET A 53 -9.85 15.70 -4.57
C MET A 53 -9.36 15.02 -3.29
N GLU A 54 -8.57 15.71 -2.49
CA GLU A 54 -7.99 15.17 -1.27
C GLU A 54 -9.06 14.78 -0.25
N ASN A 55 -10.32 15.18 -0.48
CA ASN A 55 -11.47 14.78 0.30
C ASN A 55 -12.64 14.44 -0.64
N MET A 56 -12.53 13.37 -1.44
CA MET A 56 -13.71 12.87 -2.15
C MET A 56 -14.78 12.54 -1.10
N PRO A 57 -15.97 13.17 -1.14
CA PRO A 57 -16.96 12.94 -0.11
C PRO A 57 -17.43 11.48 -0.16
N ILE A 58 -17.35 10.80 0.98
CA ILE A 58 -17.87 9.44 1.12
C ILE A 58 -19.23 9.49 1.82
N LYS A 59 -20.04 8.43 1.70
CA LYS A 59 -21.32 8.36 2.38
C LYS A 59 -21.18 7.66 3.74
N ASP A 60 -21.87 8.17 4.74
CA ASP A 60 -22.09 7.45 6.00
C ASP A 60 -23.04 6.24 5.80
N LYS A 61 -23.29 5.47 6.86
CA LYS A 61 -24.20 4.31 6.81
C LYS A 61 -25.64 4.69 6.42
N HIS A 62 -26.03 5.95 6.62
CA HIS A 62 -27.36 6.49 6.33
C HIS A 62 -27.43 7.24 4.98
N GLY A 63 -26.35 7.24 4.20
CA GLY A 63 -26.29 7.87 2.88
C GLY A 63 -25.94 9.36 2.88
N LYS A 64 -25.63 9.97 4.03
CA LYS A 64 -25.20 11.38 4.16
C LYS A 64 -23.74 11.54 3.75
N LEU A 65 -23.43 12.63 3.05
CA LEU A 65 -22.07 12.91 2.60
C LEU A 65 -21.18 13.40 3.75
N ILE A 66 -20.02 12.78 3.89
CA ILE A 66 -18.93 13.10 4.81
C ILE A 66 -17.80 13.77 4.02
N LEU A 67 -17.46 15.00 4.39
CA LEU A 67 -16.45 15.83 3.72
C LEU A 67 -15.15 15.97 4.52
N ASN A 68 -15.19 15.71 5.83
CA ASN A 68 -14.05 15.88 6.73
C ASN A 68 -13.15 14.65 6.74
N SER A 69 -11.84 14.82 6.59
CA SER A 69 -10.86 13.71 6.55
C SER A 69 -10.93 12.78 7.78
N THR A 70 -11.07 13.33 8.99
CA THR A 70 -11.18 12.53 10.22
C THR A 70 -12.42 11.64 10.23
N ASP A 71 -13.59 12.21 9.90
CA ASP A 71 -14.85 11.48 9.84
C ASP A 71 -14.84 10.44 8.70
N GLN A 72 -14.09 10.71 7.62
CA GLN A 72 -13.91 9.74 6.54
C GLN A 72 -13.11 8.53 7.00
N LEU A 73 -12.02 8.73 7.74
CA LEU A 73 -11.21 7.65 8.30
C LEU A 73 -12.01 6.80 9.30
N GLU A 74 -12.77 7.44 10.19
CA GLU A 74 -13.66 6.76 11.12
C GLU A 74 -14.70 5.91 10.38
N ARG A 75 -15.33 6.45 9.34
CA ARG A 75 -16.28 5.71 8.51
C ARG A 75 -15.62 4.54 7.77
N TRP A 76 -14.36 4.67 7.33
CA TRP A 76 -13.59 3.56 6.76
C TRP A 76 -13.28 2.48 7.78
N ARG A 77 -12.89 2.87 9.01
CA ARG A 77 -12.67 1.92 10.11
C ARG A 77 -13.94 1.13 10.38
N GLU A 78 -15.07 1.81 10.57
CA GLU A 78 -16.37 1.14 10.77
C GLU A 78 -16.75 0.23 9.60
N PHE A 79 -16.55 0.68 8.36
CA PHE A 79 -16.88 -0.13 7.18
C PHE A 79 -16.09 -1.43 7.15
N PHE A 80 -14.77 -1.37 7.38
CA PHE A 80 -13.94 -2.56 7.37
C PHE A 80 -14.14 -3.43 8.61
N ASP A 81 -14.44 -2.84 9.76
CA ASP A 81 -14.80 -3.58 10.97
C ASP A 81 -16.07 -4.41 10.73
N ASP A 82 -17.15 -3.79 10.23
CA ASP A 82 -18.39 -4.50 9.89
C ASP A 82 -18.17 -5.58 8.82
N LEU A 83 -17.34 -5.29 7.81
CA LEU A 83 -17.10 -6.18 6.67
C LEU A 83 -16.24 -7.39 7.03
N LEU A 84 -15.20 -7.19 7.84
CA LEU A 84 -14.17 -8.20 8.12
C LEU A 84 -14.44 -8.93 9.44
N ASN A 85 -15.04 -8.26 10.43
CA ASN A 85 -15.32 -8.82 11.76
C ASN A 85 -16.78 -9.27 11.88
N VAL A 86 -17.31 -9.91 10.85
CA VAL A 86 -18.63 -10.53 10.91
C VAL A 86 -18.57 -11.70 11.89
N SER A 87 -19.28 -11.57 13.01
CA SER A 87 -19.61 -12.69 13.89
C SER A 87 -20.46 -13.67 13.09
N THR A 88 -19.79 -14.61 12.42
CA THR A 88 -20.46 -15.77 11.86
C THR A 88 -20.84 -16.63 13.05
N ALA A 89 -22.12 -16.60 13.43
CA ALA A 89 -22.71 -17.68 14.21
C ALA A 89 -22.71 -18.90 13.29
N VAL A 90 -21.59 -19.60 13.24
CA VAL A 90 -21.50 -20.85 12.49
C VAL A 90 -22.37 -21.84 13.24
N ASP A 91 -23.54 -22.12 12.69
CA ASP A 91 -24.39 -23.19 13.21
C ASP A 91 -23.62 -24.51 13.03
N LEU A 92 -23.10 -25.04 14.14
CA LEU A 92 -22.33 -26.28 14.17
C LEU A 92 -23.14 -27.44 13.57
N GLN A 93 -24.48 -27.40 13.65
CA GLN A 93 -25.34 -28.39 13.01
C GLN A 93 -25.23 -28.32 11.47
N LEU A 94 -25.09 -27.12 10.91
CA LEU A 94 -24.88 -26.93 9.48
C LEU A 94 -23.51 -27.47 9.03
N ILE A 95 -22.46 -27.34 9.87
CA ILE A 95 -21.14 -27.92 9.59
C ILE A 95 -21.23 -29.46 9.55
N ASP A 96 -21.90 -30.08 10.52
CA ASP A 96 -22.06 -31.54 10.56
C ASP A 96 -22.84 -32.08 9.35
N HIS A 97 -23.77 -31.29 8.80
CA HIS A 97 -24.53 -31.63 7.60
C HIS A 97 -23.81 -31.28 6.29
N THR A 98 -22.80 -30.40 6.32
CA THR A 98 -21.97 -30.16 5.14
C THR A 98 -21.06 -31.36 4.87
N LYS A 99 -21.21 -31.95 3.69
CA LYS A 99 -20.28 -32.97 3.18
C LYS A 99 -18.96 -32.33 2.80
N ILE A 100 -18.17 -31.96 3.80
CA ILE A 100 -16.77 -31.56 3.62
C ILE A 100 -16.02 -32.83 3.20
N LYS A 101 -15.33 -32.79 2.06
CA LYS A 101 -14.38 -33.84 1.71
C LYS A 101 -13.33 -33.89 2.83
N ARG A 102 -13.42 -34.90 3.69
CA ARG A 102 -12.36 -35.16 4.67
C ARG A 102 -11.10 -35.46 3.87
N ILE A 103 -10.04 -34.72 4.16
CA ILE A 103 -8.72 -34.98 3.64
C ILE A 103 -8.35 -36.40 4.10
N GLU A 104 -7.64 -37.15 3.26
CA GLU A 104 -7.16 -38.48 3.66
C GLU A 104 -6.26 -38.33 4.89
N LYS A 105 -6.37 -39.26 5.85
CA LYS A 105 -5.63 -39.19 7.11
C LYS A 105 -4.13 -38.96 6.91
N ASN A 106 -3.55 -39.57 5.87
CA ASN A 106 -2.14 -39.42 5.52
C ASN A 106 -1.79 -37.97 5.12
N GLU A 107 -2.69 -37.27 4.44
CA GLU A 107 -2.48 -35.89 4.02
C GLU A 107 -2.72 -34.90 5.18
N GLU A 108 -3.65 -35.23 6.08
CA GLU A 108 -3.81 -34.50 7.35
C GLU A 108 -2.55 -34.59 8.23
N GLU A 109 -2.03 -35.80 8.43
CA GLU A 109 -0.77 -36.02 9.15
C GLU A 109 0.39 -35.25 8.49
N ARG A 110 0.42 -35.21 7.15
CA ARG A 110 1.46 -34.51 6.38
C ARG A 110 1.38 -32.99 6.52
N GLN A 111 0.17 -32.42 6.56
CA GLN A 111 -0.05 -30.98 6.76
C GLN A 111 0.21 -30.53 8.20
N ASN A 112 0.05 -31.42 9.17
CA ASN A 112 0.34 -31.16 10.58
C ASN A 112 1.82 -31.32 10.95
N MET A 113 2.69 -31.71 10.00
CA MET A 113 4.12 -31.77 10.24
C MET A 113 4.76 -30.37 10.20
N GLN A 114 5.76 -30.18 11.05
CA GLN A 114 6.58 -28.98 11.04
C GLN A 114 7.24 -28.79 9.67
N SER A 115 7.26 -27.55 9.19
CA SER A 115 7.89 -27.22 7.91
C SER A 115 9.36 -27.65 7.85
N THR A 116 9.80 -28.07 6.67
CA THR A 116 11.19 -28.47 6.41
C THR A 116 11.97 -27.35 5.73
N ILE A 117 13.30 -27.36 5.87
CA ILE A 117 14.21 -26.43 5.16
C ILE A 117 13.98 -26.46 3.65
N SER A 118 13.69 -27.64 3.08
CA SER A 118 13.42 -27.80 1.66
C SER A 118 12.14 -27.10 1.22
N GLU A 119 11.08 -27.16 2.04
CA GLU A 119 9.82 -26.45 1.79
C GLU A 119 10.01 -24.94 1.87
N VAL A 120 10.76 -24.45 2.86
CA VAL A 120 11.10 -23.02 2.95
C VAL A 120 11.86 -22.56 1.70
N ARG A 121 12.87 -23.32 1.28
CA ARG A 121 13.62 -23.05 0.04
C ARG A 121 12.70 -23.02 -1.19
N LYS A 122 11.81 -24.01 -1.30
CA LYS A 122 10.86 -24.12 -2.43
C LYS A 122 9.90 -22.94 -2.44
N ALA A 123 9.33 -22.59 -1.29
CA ALA A 123 8.41 -21.46 -1.14
C ALA A 123 9.10 -20.15 -1.50
N LEU A 124 10.31 -19.91 -0.99
CA LEU A 124 11.10 -18.72 -1.31
C LEU A 124 11.37 -18.59 -2.81
N ASN A 125 11.70 -19.70 -3.49
CA ASN A 125 11.90 -19.71 -4.93
C ASN A 125 10.62 -19.44 -5.74
N GLN A 126 9.45 -19.85 -5.22
CA GLN A 126 8.15 -19.62 -5.85
C GLN A 126 7.65 -18.17 -5.70
N MET A 127 8.19 -17.41 -4.74
CA MET A 127 7.80 -16.00 -4.55
C MET A 127 8.09 -15.18 -5.82
N LYS A 128 7.19 -14.26 -6.18
CA LYS A 128 7.37 -13.39 -7.34
C LYS A 128 8.39 -12.29 -7.03
N SER A 129 9.35 -12.14 -7.92
CA SER A 129 10.35 -11.05 -7.88
C SER A 129 9.76 -9.70 -8.30
N ARG A 130 10.44 -8.59 -7.97
CA ARG A 130 10.06 -7.21 -8.30
C ARG A 130 8.67 -6.80 -7.78
N LYS A 131 8.29 -7.34 -6.63
CA LYS A 131 7.12 -6.88 -5.87
C LYS A 131 7.56 -5.83 -4.87
N ALA A 132 6.66 -4.88 -4.58
CA ALA A 132 6.91 -3.88 -3.56
C ALA A 132 7.12 -4.59 -2.20
N PRO A 133 8.08 -4.12 -1.39
CA PRO A 133 8.25 -4.64 -0.03
C PRO A 133 7.05 -4.31 0.85
N GLY A 134 6.95 -5.00 1.99
CA GLY A 134 6.04 -4.63 3.06
C GLY A 134 6.53 -3.39 3.83
N ASN A 135 5.94 -3.15 4.99
CA ASN A 135 6.38 -2.11 5.92
C ASN A 135 7.78 -2.36 6.50
N ASP A 136 8.26 -3.59 6.38
CA ASP A 136 9.59 -4.03 6.80
C ASP A 136 10.69 -3.68 5.79
N GLU A 137 10.33 -3.14 4.62
CA GLU A 137 11.24 -2.84 3.50
C GLU A 137 11.96 -4.08 2.93
N ILE A 138 11.56 -5.30 3.34
CA ILE A 138 12.16 -6.55 2.89
C ILE A 138 11.46 -7.03 1.61
N THR A 139 12.23 -7.18 0.54
CA THR A 139 11.71 -7.72 -0.73
C THR A 139 11.95 -9.22 -0.84
N ALA A 140 11.12 -9.90 -1.65
CA ALA A 140 11.36 -11.29 -2.03
C ALA A 140 12.73 -11.49 -2.69
N ASP A 141 13.23 -10.49 -3.41
CA ASP A 141 14.53 -10.53 -4.07
C ASP A 141 15.68 -10.47 -3.05
N LEU A 142 15.53 -9.67 -1.99
CA LEU A 142 16.50 -9.61 -0.89
C LEU A 142 16.58 -10.96 -0.16
N LEU A 143 15.42 -11.57 0.15
CA LEU A 143 15.38 -12.88 0.81
C LEU A 143 16.02 -13.97 -0.04
N LYS A 144 15.76 -13.98 -1.35
CA LYS A 144 16.40 -14.92 -2.29
C LYS A 144 17.90 -14.71 -2.39
N ALA A 145 18.36 -13.46 -2.42
CA ALA A 145 19.78 -13.12 -2.50
C ALA A 145 20.57 -13.55 -1.25
N GLY A 146 19.89 -13.63 -0.09
CA GLY A 146 20.50 -14.07 1.17
C GLY A 146 20.91 -15.54 1.22
N GLY A 147 20.45 -16.37 0.28
CA GLY A 147 20.91 -17.75 0.12
C GLY A 147 20.63 -18.65 1.33
N GLU A 148 21.51 -19.63 1.55
CA GLU A 148 21.32 -20.66 2.58
C GLU A 148 21.23 -20.12 4.03
N PRO A 149 22.01 -19.10 4.45
CA PRO A 149 21.86 -18.51 5.78
C PRO A 149 20.46 -17.98 6.04
N VAL A 150 19.86 -17.25 5.08
CA VAL A 150 18.50 -16.71 5.22
C VAL A 150 17.47 -17.83 5.22
N ILE A 151 17.64 -18.87 4.42
CA ILE A 151 16.74 -20.03 4.42
C ILE A 151 16.72 -20.72 5.79
N LYS A 152 17.90 -20.92 6.40
CA LYS A 152 18.00 -21.53 7.75
C LYS A 152 17.35 -20.65 8.80
N TRP A 153 17.65 -19.36 8.78
CA TRP A 153 17.06 -18.40 9.71
C TRP A 153 15.53 -18.34 9.59
N LEU A 154 14.98 -18.32 8.37
CA LEU A 154 13.53 -18.38 8.14
C LEU A 154 12.93 -19.69 8.67
N HIS A 155 13.61 -20.82 8.44
CA HIS A 155 13.17 -22.12 8.95
C HIS A 155 13.13 -22.18 10.48
N GLU A 156 14.12 -21.58 11.16
CA GLU A 156 14.13 -21.45 12.63
C GLU A 156 12.93 -20.64 13.12
N ILE A 157 12.66 -19.47 12.52
CA ILE A 157 11.50 -18.64 12.89
C ILE A 157 10.18 -19.38 12.69
N PHE A 158 9.96 -19.99 11.51
CA PHE A 158 8.74 -20.74 11.26
C PHE A 158 8.61 -21.94 12.20
N SER A 159 9.73 -22.55 12.54
CA SER A 159 9.78 -23.67 13.49
C SER A 159 9.38 -23.25 14.90
N ASP A 160 9.82 -22.08 15.34
CA ASP A 160 9.52 -21.55 16.67
C ASP A 160 8.06 -21.11 16.76
N VAL A 161 7.54 -20.39 15.75
CA VAL A 161 6.12 -20.02 15.66
C VAL A 161 5.23 -21.27 15.68
N TRP A 162 5.62 -22.32 14.97
CA TRP A 162 4.86 -23.58 14.95
C TRP A 162 4.84 -24.29 16.31
N LYS A 163 5.94 -24.27 17.07
CA LYS A 163 6.04 -24.94 18.37
C LYS A 163 5.38 -24.15 19.50
N GLN A 164 5.49 -22.83 19.46
CA GLN A 164 4.96 -21.95 20.50
C GLN A 164 3.50 -21.59 20.26
N GLU A 165 2.99 -21.80 19.05
CA GLU A 165 1.65 -21.39 18.61
C GLU A 165 1.41 -19.87 18.80
N GLU A 166 2.48 -19.08 18.85
CA GLU A 166 2.43 -17.63 19.02
C GLU A 166 2.89 -16.92 17.73
N MET A 167 2.02 -16.10 17.16
CA MET A 167 2.29 -15.37 15.92
C MET A 167 3.16 -14.15 16.16
N VAL A 168 4.09 -13.89 15.23
CA VAL A 168 4.89 -12.66 15.19
C VAL A 168 3.95 -11.45 15.06
N LYS A 169 4.02 -10.50 16.00
CA LYS A 169 3.09 -9.37 16.07
C LYS A 169 3.10 -8.52 14.80
N GLU A 170 4.28 -8.34 14.21
CA GLU A 170 4.50 -7.59 12.98
C GLU A 170 3.78 -8.22 11.78
N TRP A 171 3.58 -9.54 11.77
CA TRP A 171 2.86 -10.23 10.69
C TRP A 171 1.34 -10.00 10.74
N ASN A 172 0.82 -9.52 11.87
CA ASN A 172 -0.59 -9.15 12.02
C ASN A 172 -0.89 -7.74 11.49
N LEU A 173 0.11 -7.02 10.98
CA LEU A 173 -0.07 -5.67 10.43
C LEU A 173 -0.38 -5.74 8.92
N ALA A 174 -1.55 -5.23 8.53
CA ALA A 174 -1.93 -5.05 7.13
C ALA A 174 -2.11 -3.56 6.82
N ILE A 175 -1.31 -3.01 5.88
CA ILE A 175 -1.48 -1.64 5.39
C ILE A 175 -2.38 -1.65 4.16
N LEU A 176 -3.57 -1.07 4.29
CA LEU A 176 -4.52 -0.92 3.19
C LEU A 176 -4.29 0.42 2.48
N ILE A 177 -3.68 0.39 1.30
CA ILE A 177 -3.53 1.57 0.44
C ILE A 177 -4.63 1.56 -0.62
N LYS A 178 -5.53 2.54 -0.55
CA LYS A 178 -6.57 2.72 -1.57
C LYS A 178 -5.96 3.29 -2.85
N LEU A 179 -5.87 2.49 -3.91
CA LEU A 179 -5.57 2.96 -5.25
C LEU A 179 -6.88 3.39 -5.93
N PHE A 180 -7.03 4.69 -6.20
CA PHE A 180 -8.12 5.20 -7.02
C PHE A 180 -7.77 4.98 -8.50
N LYS A 181 -8.69 4.38 -9.27
CA LYS A 181 -8.57 4.23 -10.73
C LYS A 181 -9.24 5.41 -11.45
#